data_AF-A0A434CKC3-F1
#
_entry.id   AF-A0A434CKC3-F1
#
_cell.length_a   1.000
_cell.length_b   1.000
_cell.length_c   1.000
_cell.angle_alpha   90.00
_cell.angle_beta   90.00
_cell.angle_gamma   90.00
#
_symmetry.space_group_name_H-M   'P 1'
#
loop_
_entity.id
_entity.type
_entity.pdbx_description
1 polymer ?
#
loop_
_entity_poly.entity_id
_entity_poly.type
_entity_poly.pdbx_seq_one_letter_code
_entity_poly.pdbx_strand_id
1 'polypeptide(L)'
;MIEAKDIAEEGFIYGLPLVMNYAVMNEFAVDPKSSQFKAPFNKIDNLNHVATYEDTAVVTPNSDTPYSILWLDLRAEPMVISVPAVEKERYYSVQLIDGNTYNFGYIGSRATGNVPGSYLVVGPDWKGEKPAGISQVFSSTTPFVFANFRTQLINAEDMPNVEKVQAGYKAQPLSAFLKQPAPPAAPTIDFLPATTAGIKENFFQYLDTALQFVPETPRDKEIRAKLAKIGIGPGKTFELKDLSLEHKAEM
;
A
#
# COMPACT_ATOMS: atom_id res chain seq x y z
N MET A 1 -30.08 -11.88 16.03
CA MET A 1 -30.67 -10.53 15.91
C MET A 1 -29.81 -9.44 16.56
N ILE A 2 -29.31 -9.54 17.82
CA ILE A 2 -28.40 -8.50 18.38
C ILE A 2 -26.92 -8.71 17.98
N GLU A 3 -26.47 -9.97 17.84
CA GLU A 3 -25.03 -10.27 17.64
C GLU A 3 -24.47 -9.84 16.27
N ALA A 4 -25.24 -9.91 15.17
CA ALA A 4 -24.70 -9.64 13.82
C ALA A 4 -24.43 -8.14 13.59
N LYS A 5 -25.37 -7.28 14.00
CA LYS A 5 -25.23 -5.83 13.90
C LYS A 5 -24.06 -5.30 14.73
N ASP A 6 -23.92 -5.77 15.97
CA ASP A 6 -22.82 -5.35 16.85
C ASP A 6 -21.45 -5.76 16.26
N ILE A 7 -21.36 -6.96 15.68
CA ILE A 7 -20.15 -7.41 14.97
C ILE A 7 -19.88 -6.56 13.73
N ALA A 8 -20.92 -6.19 12.98
CA ALA A 8 -20.79 -5.33 11.80
C ALA A 8 -20.29 -3.93 12.16
N GLU A 9 -20.80 -3.32 13.24
CA GLU A 9 -20.34 -2.02 13.73
C GLU A 9 -18.88 -2.07 14.21
N GLU A 10 -18.51 -3.06 15.03
CA GLU A 10 -17.11 -3.25 15.49
C GLU A 10 -16.19 -3.55 14.30
N GLY A 11 -16.67 -4.38 13.36
CA GLY A 11 -16.01 -4.75 12.13
C GLY A 11 -15.79 -3.58 11.18
N PHE A 12 -16.72 -2.63 11.12
CA PHE A 12 -16.58 -1.39 10.36
C PHE A 12 -15.44 -0.53 10.92
N ILE A 13 -15.42 -0.31 12.23
CA ILE A 13 -14.38 0.49 12.89
C ILE A 13 -12.99 -0.14 12.68
N TYR A 14 -12.88 -1.46 12.84
CA TYR A 14 -11.65 -2.20 12.61
C TYR A 14 -11.22 -2.18 11.14
N GLY A 15 -12.16 -2.47 10.24
CA GLY A 15 -11.90 -2.74 8.83
C GLY A 15 -11.73 -1.50 7.96
N LEU A 16 -12.19 -0.33 8.40
CA LEU A 16 -12.20 0.90 7.61
C LEU A 16 -10.83 1.23 6.97
N PRO A 17 -9.70 1.27 7.71
CA PRO A 17 -8.40 1.52 7.09
C PRO A 17 -8.00 0.45 6.06
N LEU A 18 -8.34 -0.82 6.30
CA LEU A 18 -8.01 -1.92 5.39
C LEU A 18 -8.79 -1.82 4.07
N VAL A 19 -10.09 -1.53 4.18
CA VAL A 19 -10.98 -1.36 3.02
C VAL A 19 -10.56 -0.16 2.19
N MET A 20 -10.27 0.97 2.82
CA MET A 20 -9.78 2.17 2.13
C MET A 20 -8.46 1.87 1.41
N ASN A 21 -7.51 1.22 2.08
CA ASN A 21 -6.23 0.88 1.48
C ASN A 21 -6.37 -0.10 0.30
N TYR A 22 -7.28 -1.07 0.39
CA TYR A 22 -7.57 -2.00 -0.70
C TYR A 22 -8.18 -1.31 -1.93
N ALA A 23 -9.11 -0.38 -1.72
CA ALA A 23 -9.68 0.42 -2.78
C ALA A 23 -8.63 1.31 -3.46
N VAL A 24 -7.80 2.01 -2.70
CA VAL A 24 -6.70 2.83 -3.23
C VAL A 24 -5.68 1.99 -4.01
N MET A 25 -5.31 0.82 -3.50
CA MET A 25 -4.43 -0.11 -4.21
C MET A 25 -5.03 -0.50 -5.57
N ASN A 26 -6.33 -0.80 -5.61
CA ASN A 26 -7.01 -1.14 -6.85
C ASN A 26 -6.96 0.02 -7.85
N GLU A 27 -7.36 1.21 -7.41
CA GLU A 27 -7.43 2.40 -8.25
C GLU A 27 -6.06 2.87 -8.74
N PHE A 28 -4.99 2.70 -7.96
CA PHE A 28 -3.64 3.15 -8.32
C PHE A 28 -2.84 2.15 -9.13
N ALA A 29 -2.99 0.85 -8.86
CA ALA A 29 -2.05 -0.17 -9.34
C ALA A 29 -2.67 -1.41 -9.99
N VAL A 30 -3.97 -1.65 -9.82
CA VAL A 30 -4.64 -2.84 -10.37
C VAL A 30 -5.47 -2.51 -11.60
N ASP A 31 -6.30 -1.47 -11.53
CA ASP A 31 -7.22 -1.11 -12.62
C ASP A 31 -6.60 -0.04 -13.55
N PRO A 32 -6.04 -0.42 -14.72
CA PRO A 32 -5.49 0.54 -15.67
C PRO A 32 -6.55 1.45 -16.31
N LYS A 33 -7.85 1.20 -16.08
CA LYS A 33 -8.95 2.04 -16.57
C LYS A 33 -9.42 3.06 -15.53
N SER A 34 -8.95 2.96 -14.30
CA SER A 34 -9.23 3.94 -13.26
C SER A 34 -8.70 5.31 -13.68
N SER A 35 -9.48 6.38 -13.46
CA SER A 35 -9.00 7.76 -13.65
C SER A 35 -7.88 8.14 -12.68
N GLN A 36 -7.71 7.34 -11.62
CA GLN A 36 -6.72 7.54 -10.58
C GLN A 36 -5.47 6.66 -10.78
N PHE A 37 -5.42 5.86 -11.85
CA PHE A 37 -4.31 4.94 -12.12
C PHE A 37 -2.98 5.67 -12.20
N LYS A 38 -1.96 5.11 -11.55
CA LYS A 38 -0.60 5.67 -11.51
C LYS A 38 0.36 4.76 -12.25
N ALA A 39 0.55 3.54 -11.77
CA ALA A 39 1.43 2.55 -12.39
C ALA A 39 1.12 1.14 -11.87
N PRO A 40 1.40 0.07 -12.64
CA PRO A 40 1.29 -1.29 -12.13
C PRO A 40 2.27 -1.52 -10.96
N PHE A 41 2.06 -2.59 -10.19
CA PHE A 41 2.97 -2.98 -9.10
C PHE A 41 4.44 -2.97 -9.52
N ASN A 42 5.30 -2.59 -8.58
CA ASN A 42 6.76 -2.54 -8.69
C ASN A 42 7.28 -1.52 -9.74
N LYS A 43 6.44 -0.57 -10.17
CA LYS A 43 6.80 0.58 -11.01
C LYS A 43 6.47 1.89 -10.31
N ILE A 44 7.40 2.85 -10.42
CA ILE A 44 7.21 4.20 -9.88
C ILE A 44 6.47 5.04 -10.92
N ASP A 45 5.48 5.79 -10.46
CA ASP A 45 4.91 6.93 -11.17
C ASP A 45 5.35 8.24 -10.50
N ASN A 46 5.89 9.18 -11.27
CA ASN A 46 6.35 10.47 -10.78
C ASN A 46 5.33 11.53 -11.16
N LEU A 47 4.64 12.10 -10.17
CA LEU A 47 3.75 13.23 -10.40
C LEU A 47 4.59 14.50 -10.44
N ASN A 48 4.83 14.99 -11.65
CA ASN A 48 5.56 16.23 -11.92
C ASN A 48 4.65 17.47 -11.75
N HIS A 49 3.72 17.41 -10.79
CA HIS A 49 2.79 18.47 -10.45
C HIS A 49 2.33 18.30 -8.99
N VAL A 50 1.83 19.39 -8.42
CA VAL A 50 1.16 19.33 -7.12
C VAL A 50 -0.21 18.68 -7.29
N ALA A 51 -0.63 17.91 -6.28
CA ALA A 51 -1.96 17.31 -6.31
C ALA A 51 -3.05 18.38 -6.35
N THR A 52 -4.15 18.06 -7.03
CA THR A 52 -5.30 18.95 -7.24
C THR A 52 -6.59 18.33 -6.67
N TYR A 53 -7.73 19.01 -6.82
CA TYR A 53 -9.02 18.46 -6.41
C TYR A 53 -9.46 17.24 -7.25
N GLU A 54 -8.79 16.98 -8.37
CA GLU A 54 -9.05 15.84 -9.27
C GLU A 54 -8.36 14.55 -8.78
N ASP A 55 -7.37 14.68 -7.88
CA ASP A 55 -6.73 13.56 -7.19
C ASP A 55 -7.57 13.15 -5.98
N THR A 56 -8.41 12.12 -6.16
CA THR A 56 -9.47 11.76 -5.21
C THR A 56 -9.28 10.43 -4.51
N ALA A 57 -8.42 9.54 -5.02
CA ALA A 57 -8.22 8.22 -4.41
C ALA A 57 -7.62 8.31 -3.00
N VAL A 58 -6.64 9.20 -2.78
CA VAL A 58 -6.08 9.46 -1.44
C VAL A 58 -6.73 10.70 -0.86
N VAL A 59 -7.31 10.56 0.33
CA VAL A 59 -7.98 11.66 1.02
C VAL A 59 -6.97 12.74 1.43
N THR A 60 -7.30 14.00 1.14
CA THR A 60 -6.55 15.21 1.53
C THR A 60 -5.08 15.22 1.07
N PRO A 61 -4.81 15.17 -0.24
CA PRO A 61 -3.45 15.35 -0.72
C PRO A 61 -2.98 16.79 -0.44
N ASN A 62 -1.69 16.97 -0.13
CA ASN A 62 -1.12 18.28 0.10
C ASN A 62 -0.53 18.87 -1.20
N SER A 63 -0.32 20.18 -1.22
CA SER A 63 0.25 20.90 -2.38
C SER A 63 1.69 21.36 -2.16
N ASP A 64 2.32 20.96 -1.06
CA ASP A 64 3.70 21.38 -0.69
C ASP A 64 4.76 20.38 -1.18
N THR A 65 4.35 19.14 -1.45
CA THR A 65 5.24 18.07 -1.92
C THR A 65 4.62 17.31 -3.10
N PRO A 66 5.10 17.52 -4.34
CA PRO A 66 4.80 16.62 -5.44
C PRO A 66 5.15 15.18 -5.08
N TYR A 67 4.28 14.26 -5.48
CA TYR A 67 4.34 12.86 -5.09
C TYR A 67 5.06 12.01 -6.13
N SER A 68 5.74 10.96 -5.67
CA SER A 68 5.93 9.76 -6.50
C SER A 68 5.25 8.58 -5.82
N ILE A 69 4.59 7.74 -6.62
CA ILE A 69 3.74 6.66 -6.14
C ILE A 69 4.34 5.33 -6.56
N LEU A 70 4.42 4.41 -5.61
CA LEU A 70 4.87 3.05 -5.85
C LEU A 70 4.07 2.09 -4.96
N TRP A 71 3.36 1.17 -5.60
CA TRP A 71 2.84 -0.01 -4.93
C TRP A 71 3.80 -1.18 -5.17
N LEU A 72 4.21 -1.85 -4.10
CA LEU A 72 5.08 -3.01 -4.16
C LEU A 72 4.26 -4.30 -4.04
N ASP A 73 4.60 -5.29 -4.86
CA ASP A 73 4.22 -6.69 -4.68
C ASP A 73 5.48 -7.48 -4.31
N LEU A 74 5.54 -7.94 -3.06
CA LEU A 74 6.70 -8.59 -2.45
C LEU A 74 6.59 -10.12 -2.43
N ARG A 75 5.57 -10.70 -3.09
CA ARG A 75 5.29 -12.15 -3.03
C ARG A 75 6.32 -12.99 -3.78
N ALA A 76 6.88 -12.47 -4.88
CA ALA A 76 7.90 -13.18 -5.65
C ALA A 76 9.29 -12.99 -5.04
N GLU A 77 9.63 -11.75 -4.70
CA GLU A 77 10.90 -11.39 -4.08
C GLU A 77 10.85 -9.99 -3.46
N PRO A 78 11.82 -9.64 -2.59
CA PRO A 78 12.01 -8.27 -2.10
C PRO A 78 12.24 -7.26 -3.22
N MET A 79 11.91 -5.99 -2.92
CA MET A 79 12.13 -4.86 -3.82
C MET A 79 13.17 -3.90 -3.23
N VAL A 80 14.06 -3.40 -4.10
CA VAL A 80 15.07 -2.39 -3.75
C VAL A 80 14.57 -1.02 -4.20
N ILE A 81 14.42 -0.10 -3.25
CA ILE A 81 14.17 1.32 -3.50
C ILE A 81 15.51 2.05 -3.41
N SER A 82 15.89 2.77 -4.46
CA SER A 82 17.08 3.63 -4.46
C SER A 82 16.69 5.10 -4.60
N VAL A 83 17.33 5.94 -3.79
CA VAL A 83 17.13 7.38 -3.77
C VAL A 83 18.42 8.09 -4.19
N PRO A 84 18.33 9.22 -4.94
CA PRO A 84 19.50 9.98 -5.34
C PRO A 84 20.05 10.80 -4.17
N ALA A 85 21.16 11.50 -4.41
CA ALA A 85 21.53 12.61 -3.55
C ALA A 85 20.45 13.69 -3.64
N VAL A 86 20.02 14.22 -2.51
CA VAL A 86 19.10 15.35 -2.42
C VAL A 86 19.85 16.52 -1.79
N GLU A 87 19.58 17.74 -2.22
CA GLU A 87 20.16 18.94 -1.62
C GLU A 87 19.86 18.97 -0.11
N LYS A 88 20.84 19.38 0.72
CA LYS A 88 20.74 19.26 2.18
C LYS A 88 19.56 20.05 2.75
N GLU A 89 19.25 21.19 2.13
CA GLU A 89 18.19 22.10 2.53
C GLU A 89 16.81 21.65 2.04
N ARG A 90 16.74 20.71 1.10
CA ARG A 90 15.48 20.19 0.54
C ARG A 90 15.02 18.96 1.31
N TYR A 91 13.77 18.99 1.78
CA TYR A 91 13.14 17.85 2.39
C TYR A 91 12.70 16.82 1.34
N TYR A 92 12.93 15.54 1.64
CA TYR A 92 12.25 14.44 0.96
C TYR A 92 11.98 13.29 1.93
N SER A 93 10.99 12.46 1.58
CA SER A 93 10.70 11.22 2.31
C SER A 93 10.06 10.18 1.42
N VAL A 94 10.40 8.91 1.63
CA VAL A 94 9.65 7.73 1.20
C VAL A 94 9.04 7.11 2.44
N GLN A 95 7.73 7.21 2.56
CA GLN A 95 6.96 6.59 3.63
C GLN A 95 6.57 5.18 3.18
N LEU A 96 6.90 4.17 3.98
CA LEU A 96 6.56 2.77 3.71
C LEU A 96 5.37 2.36 4.59
N ILE A 97 4.28 1.97 3.93
CA ILE A 97 2.98 1.67 4.56
C ILE A 97 2.60 0.25 4.18
N ASP A 98 2.36 -0.60 5.17
CA ASP A 98 1.89 -1.97 4.93
C ASP A 98 0.35 -2.01 4.73
N GLY A 99 -0.18 -3.19 4.44
CA GLY A 99 -1.61 -3.43 4.22
C GLY A 99 -2.48 -3.18 5.45
N ASN A 100 -1.89 -3.13 6.66
CA ASN A 100 -2.56 -2.70 7.88
C ASN A 100 -2.64 -1.18 8.01
N THR A 101 -2.11 -0.42 7.03
CA THR A 101 -1.89 1.03 7.09
C THR A 101 -0.87 1.46 8.15
N TYR A 102 -0.02 0.54 8.61
CA TYR A 102 1.05 0.87 9.55
C TYR A 102 2.27 1.41 8.81
N ASN A 103 2.78 2.55 9.28
CA ASN A 103 4.06 3.08 8.82
C ASN A 103 5.18 2.25 9.47
N PHE A 104 5.84 1.41 8.68
CA PHE A 104 6.91 0.55 9.18
C PHE A 104 8.31 1.05 8.83
N GLY A 105 8.42 2.12 8.02
CA GLY A 105 9.70 2.69 7.65
C GLY A 105 9.60 4.05 6.99
N TYR A 106 10.68 4.82 7.12
CA TYR A 106 10.91 6.06 6.40
C TYR A 106 12.33 6.05 5.82
N ILE A 107 12.45 6.42 4.55
CA ILE A 107 13.71 6.76 3.89
C ILE A 107 13.66 8.26 3.65
N GLY A 108 14.69 9.01 3.99
CA GLY A 108 14.74 10.43 3.66
C GLY A 108 15.37 11.33 4.69
N SER A 109 15.22 12.64 4.51
CA SER A 109 15.97 13.68 5.21
C SER A 109 16.01 13.52 6.73
N ARG A 110 14.91 13.09 7.34
CA ARG A 110 14.79 12.94 8.80
C ARG A 110 15.16 11.56 9.34
N ALA A 111 15.25 10.54 8.49
CA ALA A 111 15.42 9.15 8.91
C ALA A 111 16.76 8.56 8.47
N THR A 112 17.12 8.75 7.20
CA THR A 112 18.32 8.15 6.57
C THR A 112 19.24 9.21 5.95
N GLY A 113 18.84 10.48 5.99
CA GLY A 113 19.59 11.63 5.46
C GLY A 113 19.39 11.85 3.96
N ASN A 114 20.14 12.83 3.43
CA ASN A 114 20.04 13.30 2.04
C ASN A 114 21.09 12.70 1.09
N VAL A 115 21.88 11.73 1.58
CA VAL A 115 22.86 11.01 0.76
C VAL A 115 22.19 9.93 -0.08
N PRO A 116 22.72 9.60 -1.28
CA PRO A 116 22.17 8.53 -2.09
C PRO A 116 22.26 7.19 -1.38
N GLY A 117 21.31 6.30 -1.62
CA GLY A 117 21.31 4.97 -1.00
C GLY A 117 20.28 4.02 -1.60
N SER A 118 20.50 2.72 -1.35
CA SER A 118 19.60 1.64 -1.74
C SER A 118 19.08 0.92 -0.49
N TYR A 119 17.77 0.71 -0.44
CA TYR A 119 17.04 0.21 0.72
C TYR A 119 16.20 -0.98 0.28
N LEU A 120 16.25 -2.06 1.06
CA LEU A 120 15.53 -3.28 0.74
C LEU A 120 14.20 -3.29 1.48
N VAL A 121 13.10 -3.51 0.77
CA VAL A 121 11.77 -3.72 1.33
C VAL A 121 11.42 -5.20 1.16
N VAL A 122 11.13 -5.88 2.27
CA VAL A 122 10.89 -7.32 2.32
C VAL A 122 9.48 -7.63 2.80
N GLY A 123 8.88 -8.67 2.22
CA GLY A 123 7.57 -9.18 2.65
C GLY A 123 7.67 -10.06 3.90
N PRO A 124 6.52 -10.48 4.47
CA PRO A 124 6.45 -11.23 5.74
C PRO A 124 7.17 -12.59 5.71
N ASP A 125 7.24 -13.21 4.54
CA ASP A 125 7.82 -14.55 4.37
C ASP A 125 9.34 -14.55 4.11
N TRP A 126 9.95 -13.36 3.93
CA TRP A 126 11.37 -13.29 3.64
C TRP A 126 12.24 -13.67 4.85
N LYS A 127 13.20 -14.59 4.63
CA LYS A 127 14.15 -15.09 5.64
C LYS A 127 15.61 -14.87 5.24
N GLY A 128 15.86 -14.05 4.22
CA GLY A 128 17.22 -13.78 3.75
C GLY A 128 18.01 -12.86 4.68
N GLU A 129 19.25 -12.58 4.29
CA GLU A 129 20.12 -11.60 4.96
C GLU A 129 20.20 -10.30 4.16
N LYS A 130 20.59 -9.20 4.82
CA LYS A 130 20.84 -7.92 4.14
C LYS A 130 22.01 -8.06 3.16
N PRO A 131 21.80 -7.91 1.84
CA PRO A 131 22.89 -7.99 0.87
C PRO A 131 23.85 -6.80 0.96
N ALA A 132 25.07 -6.98 0.46
CA ALA A 132 26.01 -5.88 0.27
C ALA A 132 25.42 -4.78 -0.64
N GLY A 133 25.74 -3.53 -0.36
CA GLY A 133 25.20 -2.37 -1.09
C GLY A 133 23.79 -1.92 -0.66
N ILE A 134 23.13 -2.66 0.25
CA ILE A 134 21.89 -2.20 0.90
C ILE A 134 22.21 -1.48 2.20
N SER A 135 21.75 -0.23 2.31
CA SER A 135 21.90 0.59 3.51
C SER A 135 21.11 0.00 4.67
N GLN A 136 19.82 -0.26 4.47
CA GLN A 136 18.90 -0.78 5.49
C GLN A 136 17.81 -1.67 4.88
N VAL A 137 17.30 -2.60 5.69
CA VAL A 137 16.16 -3.47 5.37
C VAL A 137 14.94 -2.99 6.15
N PHE A 138 13.80 -2.93 5.47
CA PHE A 138 12.48 -2.64 6.06
C PHE A 138 11.57 -3.84 5.83
N SER A 139 10.96 -4.34 6.91
CA SER A 139 10.14 -5.55 6.89
C SER A 139 8.66 -5.20 7.00
N SER A 140 7.90 -5.48 5.95
CA SER A 140 6.46 -5.35 5.93
C SER A 140 5.81 -6.57 6.59
N THR A 141 4.70 -6.36 7.28
CA THR A 141 3.88 -7.46 7.80
C THR A 141 2.92 -8.03 6.75
N THR A 142 2.78 -7.37 5.60
CA THR A 142 1.89 -7.76 4.48
C THR A 142 2.66 -7.86 3.16
N PRO A 143 2.16 -8.62 2.17
CA PRO A 143 2.83 -8.80 0.88
C PRO A 143 2.77 -7.57 -0.03
N PHE A 144 1.78 -6.69 0.14
CA PHE A 144 1.66 -5.44 -0.60
C PHE A 144 2.03 -4.26 0.27
N VAL A 145 2.77 -3.31 -0.29
CA VAL A 145 3.24 -2.10 0.41
C VAL A 145 2.98 -0.88 -0.46
N PHE A 146 2.45 0.17 0.14
CA PHE A 146 2.42 1.49 -0.47
C PHE A 146 3.66 2.28 -0.04
N ALA A 147 4.52 2.60 -1.00
CA ALA A 147 5.65 3.49 -0.84
C ALA A 147 5.28 4.87 -1.41
N ASN A 148 5.06 5.83 -0.52
CA ASN A 148 4.66 7.19 -0.88
C ASN A 148 5.85 8.15 -0.77
N PHE A 149 6.30 8.67 -1.91
CA PHE A 149 7.44 9.57 -2.01
C PHE A 149 6.91 11.01 -1.98
N ARG A 150 7.55 11.85 -1.20
CA ARG A 150 7.29 13.29 -1.11
C ARG A 150 8.60 14.01 -1.30
N THR A 151 8.66 14.90 -2.27
CA THR A 151 9.79 15.80 -2.49
C THR A 151 9.31 17.23 -2.27
N GLN A 152 9.97 17.98 -1.41
CA GLN A 152 9.55 19.36 -1.12
C GLN A 152 9.68 20.24 -2.35
N LEU A 153 8.61 20.99 -2.64
CA LEU A 153 8.57 22.10 -3.59
C LEU A 153 8.76 23.40 -2.80
N ILE A 154 9.79 24.19 -3.14
CA ILE A 154 10.09 25.43 -2.42
C ILE A 154 9.15 26.56 -2.87
N ASN A 155 8.89 26.65 -4.17
CA ASN A 155 7.97 27.56 -4.84
C ASN A 155 7.58 26.97 -6.21
N ALA A 156 6.69 27.63 -6.94
CA ALA A 156 6.20 27.09 -8.22
C ALA A 156 7.34 26.92 -9.26
N GLU A 157 8.32 27.83 -9.26
CA GLU A 157 9.45 27.82 -10.19
C GLU A 157 10.47 26.69 -9.92
N ASP A 158 10.37 26.05 -8.75
CA ASP A 158 11.27 25.00 -8.29
C ASP A 158 10.88 23.59 -8.79
N MET A 159 9.76 23.45 -9.51
CA MET A 159 9.31 22.16 -10.05
C MET A 159 10.39 21.40 -10.85
N PRO A 160 11.19 22.03 -11.72
CA PRO A 160 12.26 21.33 -12.44
C PRO A 160 13.30 20.65 -11.52
N ASN A 161 13.55 21.19 -10.33
CA ASN A 161 14.44 20.57 -9.34
C ASN A 161 13.76 19.39 -8.65
N VAL A 162 12.46 19.47 -8.38
CA VAL A 162 11.67 18.34 -7.89
C VAL A 162 11.70 17.19 -8.90
N GLU A 163 11.44 17.47 -10.17
CA GLU A 163 11.50 16.48 -11.26
C GLU A 163 12.88 15.83 -11.36
N LYS A 164 13.96 16.60 -11.20
CA LYS A 164 15.33 16.08 -11.20
C LYS A 164 15.57 15.08 -10.06
N VAL A 165 15.04 15.34 -8.87
CA VAL A 165 15.10 14.39 -7.76
C VAL A 165 14.24 13.15 -8.06
N GLN A 166 13.01 13.36 -8.53
CA GLN A 166 12.08 12.27 -8.87
C GLN A 166 12.63 11.33 -9.95
N ALA A 167 13.33 11.87 -10.96
CA ALA A 167 14.00 11.09 -12.00
C ALA A 167 15.15 10.22 -11.45
N GLY A 168 15.68 10.55 -10.27
CA GLY A 168 16.70 9.77 -9.59
C GLY A 168 16.15 8.61 -8.75
N TYR A 169 14.85 8.58 -8.44
CA TYR A 169 14.23 7.47 -7.74
C TYR A 169 14.19 6.21 -8.61
N LYS A 170 14.49 5.05 -8.02
CA LYS A 170 14.44 3.75 -8.70
C LYS A 170 13.80 2.70 -7.81
N ALA A 171 13.01 1.82 -8.42
CA ALA A 171 12.52 0.59 -7.81
C ALA A 171 12.87 -0.58 -8.73
N GLN A 172 13.46 -1.63 -8.18
CA GLN A 172 13.77 -2.85 -8.93
C GLN A 172 13.76 -4.09 -8.02
N PRO A 173 13.49 -5.29 -8.57
CA PRO A 173 13.57 -6.53 -7.80
C PRO A 173 14.98 -6.78 -7.27
N LEU A 174 15.08 -7.50 -6.15
CA LEU A 174 16.36 -7.82 -5.53
C LEU A 174 17.29 -8.61 -6.47
N SER A 175 16.75 -9.57 -7.21
CA SER A 175 17.46 -10.35 -8.22
C SER A 175 18.14 -9.45 -9.25
N ALA A 176 17.44 -8.44 -9.76
CA ALA A 176 17.97 -7.45 -10.69
C ALA A 176 19.08 -6.59 -10.06
N PHE A 177 18.90 -6.13 -8.82
CA PHE A 177 19.93 -5.37 -8.09
C PHE A 177 21.22 -6.19 -7.90
N LEU A 178 21.08 -7.48 -7.56
CA LEU A 178 22.20 -8.41 -7.36
C LEU A 178 22.74 -9.03 -8.64
N LYS A 179 22.13 -8.75 -9.80
CA LYS A 179 22.44 -9.38 -11.10
C LYS A 179 22.36 -10.91 -11.05
N GLN A 180 21.33 -11.41 -10.37
CA GLN A 180 21.01 -12.83 -10.23
C GLN A 180 19.78 -13.19 -11.06
N PRO A 181 19.57 -14.48 -11.39
CA PRO A 181 18.32 -14.93 -11.98
C PRO A 181 17.12 -14.57 -11.11
N ALA A 182 16.04 -14.10 -11.75
CA ALA A 182 14.78 -13.86 -11.05
C ALA A 182 14.19 -15.18 -10.54
N PRO A 183 13.59 -15.20 -9.34
CA PRO A 183 12.81 -16.34 -8.89
C PRO A 183 11.53 -16.51 -9.73
N PRO A 184 10.81 -17.64 -9.58
CA PRO A 184 9.51 -17.81 -10.18
C PRO A 184 8.58 -16.64 -9.85
N ALA A 185 7.82 -16.17 -10.84
CA ALA A 185 6.83 -15.13 -10.63
C ALA A 185 5.77 -15.59 -9.61
N ALA A 186 5.26 -14.64 -8.82
CA ALA A 186 4.12 -14.91 -7.95
C ALA A 186 2.88 -15.25 -8.79
N PRO A 187 1.98 -16.11 -8.29
CA PRO A 187 0.71 -16.38 -8.96
C PRO A 187 -0.07 -15.10 -9.24
N THR A 188 -0.67 -15.00 -10.43
CA THR A 188 -1.60 -13.93 -10.77
C THR A 188 -2.78 -13.94 -9.80
N ILE A 189 -3.18 -12.76 -9.33
CA ILE A 189 -4.38 -12.57 -8.52
C ILE A 189 -5.43 -11.94 -9.42
N ASP A 190 -6.63 -12.51 -9.41
CA ASP A 190 -7.84 -11.85 -9.89
C ASP A 190 -8.40 -11.00 -8.74
N PHE A 191 -7.97 -9.75 -8.66
CA PHE A 191 -8.39 -8.85 -7.58
C PHE A 191 -9.87 -8.53 -7.73
N LEU A 192 -10.63 -8.59 -6.64
CA LEU A 192 -11.98 -8.02 -6.61
C LEU A 192 -11.88 -6.52 -6.93
N PRO A 193 -12.49 -6.03 -8.02
CA PRO A 193 -12.46 -4.62 -8.35
C PRO A 193 -13.04 -3.79 -7.21
N ALA A 194 -12.29 -2.76 -6.79
CA ALA A 194 -12.70 -1.87 -5.72
C ALA A 194 -12.38 -0.42 -6.07
N THR A 195 -13.27 0.49 -5.69
CA THR A 195 -13.11 1.93 -5.83
C THR A 195 -13.44 2.62 -4.51
N THR A 196 -12.84 3.78 -4.27
CA THR A 196 -13.12 4.59 -3.09
C THR A 196 -14.59 5.00 -3.02
N ALA A 197 -15.18 5.34 -4.17
CA ALA A 197 -16.61 5.64 -4.28
C ALA A 197 -17.51 4.44 -3.91
N GLY A 198 -17.09 3.21 -4.21
CA GLY A 198 -17.88 2.00 -3.95
C GLY A 198 -17.73 1.43 -2.54
N ILE A 199 -16.95 2.06 -1.66
CA ILE A 199 -16.73 1.57 -0.28
C ILE A 199 -18.05 1.53 0.50
N LYS A 200 -18.91 2.54 0.35
CA LYS A 200 -20.15 2.65 1.12
C LYS A 200 -21.09 1.48 0.83
N GLU A 201 -21.17 1.06 -0.42
CA GLU A 201 -22.08 -0.01 -0.87
C GLU A 201 -21.47 -1.41 -0.68
N ASN A 202 -20.14 -1.54 -0.71
CA ASN A 202 -19.47 -2.85 -0.79
C ASN A 202 -18.48 -3.11 0.37
N PHE A 203 -18.60 -2.36 1.46
CA PHE A 203 -17.63 -2.34 2.57
C PHE A 203 -17.18 -3.74 3.01
N PHE A 204 -18.13 -4.61 3.38
CA PHE A 204 -17.81 -5.93 3.92
C PHE A 204 -17.28 -6.91 2.87
N GLN A 205 -17.62 -6.73 1.59
CA GLN A 205 -17.03 -7.49 0.49
C GLN A 205 -15.57 -7.10 0.26
N TYR A 206 -15.28 -5.80 0.31
CA TYR A 206 -13.91 -5.29 0.25
C TYR A 206 -13.11 -5.72 1.48
N LEU A 207 -13.71 -5.71 2.68
CA LEU A 207 -13.05 -6.15 3.90
C LEU A 207 -12.70 -7.64 3.81
N ASP A 208 -13.64 -8.50 3.40
CA ASP A 208 -13.40 -9.93 3.21
C ASP A 208 -12.23 -10.20 2.27
N THR A 209 -12.13 -9.43 1.18
CA THR A 209 -11.05 -9.53 0.21
C THR A 209 -9.72 -9.01 0.77
N ALA A 210 -9.73 -7.84 1.41
CA ALA A 210 -8.52 -7.23 1.99
C ALA A 210 -7.89 -8.15 3.04
N LEU A 211 -8.70 -8.80 3.87
CA LEU A 211 -8.23 -9.71 4.93
C LEU A 211 -7.52 -10.96 4.39
N GLN A 212 -7.67 -11.32 3.10
CA GLN A 212 -6.89 -12.40 2.47
C GLN A 212 -5.41 -12.06 2.35
N PHE A 213 -5.06 -10.77 2.35
CA PHE A 213 -3.68 -10.29 2.20
C PHE A 213 -3.08 -9.75 3.48
N VAL A 214 -3.87 -9.60 4.54
CA VAL A 214 -3.43 -9.07 5.82
C VAL A 214 -3.39 -10.22 6.84
N PRO A 215 -2.21 -10.69 7.25
CA PRO A 215 -2.09 -11.76 8.24
C PRO A 215 -2.76 -11.40 9.57
N GLU A 216 -3.39 -12.39 10.21
CA GLU A 216 -3.91 -12.24 11.57
C GLU A 216 -2.77 -12.05 12.57
N THR A 217 -3.01 -11.19 13.55
CA THR A 217 -2.14 -10.90 14.68
C THR A 217 -2.85 -11.20 16.00
N PRO A 218 -2.12 -11.31 17.12
CA PRO A 218 -2.76 -11.41 18.44
C PRO A 218 -3.70 -10.25 18.78
N ARG A 219 -3.53 -9.07 18.15
CA ARG A 219 -4.32 -7.87 18.44
C ARG A 219 -5.69 -7.90 17.78
N ASP A 220 -5.79 -8.45 16.58
CA ASP A 220 -7.03 -8.47 15.79
C ASP A 220 -7.70 -9.85 15.74
N LYS A 221 -7.09 -10.87 16.34
CA LYS A 221 -7.66 -12.23 16.44
C LYS A 221 -9.09 -12.27 16.96
N GLU A 222 -9.41 -11.50 18.00
CA GLU A 222 -10.76 -11.52 18.57
C GLU A 222 -11.81 -10.94 17.61
N ILE A 223 -11.56 -9.76 17.03
CA ILE A 223 -12.47 -9.15 16.06
C ILE A 223 -12.57 -9.97 14.77
N ARG A 224 -11.46 -10.56 14.30
CA ARG A 224 -11.50 -11.48 13.15
C ARG A 224 -12.33 -12.73 13.41
N ALA A 225 -12.25 -13.30 14.62
CA ALA A 225 -13.10 -14.43 15.00
C ALA A 225 -14.59 -14.04 15.03
N LYS A 226 -14.92 -12.82 15.45
CA LYS A 226 -16.29 -12.29 15.37
C LYS A 226 -16.74 -12.10 13.92
N LEU A 227 -15.92 -11.44 13.08
CA LEU A 227 -16.19 -11.22 11.65
C LEU A 227 -16.42 -12.53 10.88
N ALA A 228 -15.67 -13.59 11.21
CA ALA A 228 -15.85 -14.90 10.59
C ALA A 228 -17.24 -15.49 10.83
N LYS A 229 -17.89 -15.19 11.98
CA LYS A 229 -19.27 -15.63 12.28
C LYS A 229 -20.31 -15.01 11.33
N ILE A 230 -20.02 -13.83 10.77
CA ILE A 230 -20.87 -13.15 9.79
C ILE A 230 -20.36 -13.32 8.35
N GLY A 231 -19.42 -14.25 8.12
CA GLY A 231 -18.97 -14.62 6.78
C GLY A 231 -17.86 -13.74 6.20
N ILE A 232 -17.08 -13.06 7.05
CA ILE A 232 -16.05 -12.11 6.61
C ILE A 232 -14.65 -12.59 7.05
N GLY A 233 -13.73 -12.61 6.09
CA GLY A 233 -12.32 -12.90 6.28
C GLY A 233 -11.96 -14.37 6.07
N PRO A 234 -10.65 -14.70 6.17
CA PRO A 234 -10.18 -16.08 6.10
C PRO A 234 -10.86 -16.97 7.14
N GLY A 235 -11.27 -18.18 6.73
CA GLY A 235 -11.94 -19.13 7.63
C GLY A 235 -13.45 -18.94 7.79
N LYS A 236 -14.07 -18.05 6.99
CA LYS A 236 -15.53 -17.94 6.89
C LYS A 236 -16.20 -19.28 6.53
N THR A 237 -17.37 -19.53 7.09
CA THR A 237 -18.14 -20.77 6.88
C THR A 237 -19.26 -20.64 5.83
N PHE A 238 -19.51 -19.43 5.33
CA PHE A 238 -20.48 -19.13 4.26
C PHE A 238 -20.09 -17.84 3.52
N GLU A 239 -20.59 -17.65 2.30
CA GLU A 239 -20.33 -16.42 1.53
C GLU A 239 -21.32 -15.31 1.89
N LEU A 240 -20.86 -14.06 1.95
CA LEU A 240 -21.70 -12.88 2.24
C LEU A 240 -22.91 -12.77 1.28
N LYS A 241 -22.72 -13.16 0.01
CA LYS A 241 -23.79 -13.18 -1.00
C LYS A 241 -24.90 -14.19 -0.66
N ASP A 242 -24.59 -15.22 0.12
CA ASP A 242 -25.49 -16.30 0.51
C ASP A 242 -26.23 -16.01 1.84
N LEU A 243 -25.95 -14.87 2.50
CA LEU A 243 -26.72 -14.40 3.65
C LEU A 243 -28.20 -14.19 3.29
N SER A 244 -29.09 -14.53 4.23
CA SER A 244 -30.52 -14.21 4.15
C SER A 244 -30.72 -12.69 4.04
N LEU A 245 -31.81 -12.27 3.40
CA LEU A 245 -32.15 -10.84 3.32
C LEU A 245 -32.30 -10.20 4.70
N GLU A 246 -32.75 -10.97 5.69
CA GLU A 246 -32.85 -10.55 7.09
C GLU A 246 -31.47 -10.20 7.66
N HIS A 247 -30.47 -11.07 7.51
CA HIS A 247 -29.11 -10.78 7.96
C HIS A 247 -28.45 -9.64 7.16
N LYS A 248 -28.72 -9.53 5.86
CA LYS A 248 -28.23 -8.40 5.05
C LYS A 248 -28.86 -7.07 5.43
N ALA A 249 -30.10 -7.07 5.95
CA ALA A 249 -30.78 -5.87 6.40
C ALA A 249 -30.33 -5.43 7.82
N GLU A 250 -29.69 -6.33 8.57
CA GLU A 250 -29.11 -6.04 9.90
C GLU A 250 -27.68 -5.49 9.84
N MET A 251 -26.98 -5.62 8.70
CA MET A 251 -25.61 -5.14 8.44
C MET A 251 -25.60 -3.79 7.73
#